data_AF-A0A813JSI6-F1
#
_entry.id   AF-A0A813JSI6-F1
#
_cell.length_a   1.000
_cell.length_b   1.000
_cell.length_c   1.000
_cell.angle_alpha   90.00
_cell.angle_beta   90.00
_cell.angle_gamma   90.00
#
_symmetry.space_group_name_H-M   'P 1'
#
loop_
_entity.id
_entity.type
_entity.pdbx_description
1 polymer ?
#
loop_
_entity_poly.entity_id
_entity_poly.type
_entity_poly.pdbx_seq_one_letter_code
_entity_poly.pdbx_strand_id
1 'polypeptide(L)'
;MELHWDILLLVAIVLHIYLAPFTKVEESFNLQAVHDALVHGTDLASWDHLQFPGAVPRTFLGALFASALAWPAPGFFHCSGLALLTAVRLAVGICSWASHVRLRAVVSRTWGVPEARALGLLTALQFHLPFYMSRTLPNIFSLQLATLAHAELLGGCGYRCLALLGVAAAVFRCDLLVLIAPMGLLLLFQRRVTFFTAAFVTARAAALGAAASVAIDSVLWQRWLWPEFEVLWFNTAENKSSDWGTHPALWYFYSALPRALLGALPLLVVGVLFERRARGPAAAALAFVALYSLLPHKELRFIFPAIPLLNAAAAAGAARCLRWKGLLKVLATLALLGLGVGTAFATAVMTVASSANYPGGVAMK
;
A
#
# COMPACT_ATOMS: atom_id res chain seq x y z
N MET A 1 21.03 13.43 -1.79
CA MET A 1 19.76 12.69 -1.94
C MET A 1 19.06 13.25 -3.16
N GLU A 2 18.75 12.44 -4.18
CA GLU A 2 18.17 12.95 -5.43
C GLU A 2 16.66 13.16 -5.32
N LEU A 3 16.25 14.36 -4.92
CA LEU A 3 14.86 14.69 -4.59
C LEU A 3 13.91 14.61 -5.80
N HIS A 4 14.40 14.78 -7.03
CA HIS A 4 13.57 14.80 -8.23
C HIS A 4 12.78 13.50 -8.48
N TRP A 5 13.32 12.33 -8.12
CA TRP A 5 12.58 11.07 -8.23
C TRP A 5 11.45 10.95 -7.19
N ASP A 6 11.64 11.52 -6.01
CA ASP A 6 10.59 11.58 -5.00
C ASP A 6 9.50 12.57 -5.45
N ILE A 7 9.90 13.72 -5.98
CA ILE A 7 8.96 14.71 -6.54
C ILE A 7 8.14 14.10 -7.67
N LEU A 8 8.75 13.31 -8.55
CA LEU A 8 8.04 12.65 -9.65
C LEU A 8 6.89 11.74 -9.12
N LEU A 9 7.15 10.96 -8.07
CA LEU A 9 6.11 10.15 -7.45
C LEU A 9 5.01 11.02 -6.81
N LEU A 10 5.38 12.10 -6.12
CA LEU A 10 4.42 13.03 -5.53
C LEU A 10 3.53 13.67 -6.60
N VAL A 11 4.12 14.12 -7.71
CA VAL A 11 3.40 14.67 -8.86
C VAL A 11 2.43 13.63 -9.43
N ALA A 12 2.84 12.38 -9.58
CA ALA A 12 1.96 11.31 -10.03
C ALA A 12 0.77 11.10 -9.08
N ILE A 13 0.98 11.13 -7.76
CA ILE A 13 -0.10 11.01 -6.78
C ILE A 13 -1.07 12.20 -6.89
N VAL A 14 -0.57 13.43 -6.92
CA VAL A 14 -1.37 14.66 -7.01
C VAL A 14 -2.16 14.71 -8.32
N LEU A 15 -1.54 14.31 -9.43
CA LEU A 15 -2.22 14.23 -10.72
C LEU A 15 -3.42 13.28 -10.67
N HIS A 16 -3.30 12.12 -10.02
CA HIS A 16 -4.44 11.20 -9.87
C HIS A 16 -5.51 11.71 -8.89
N ILE A 17 -5.17 12.55 -7.90
CA ILE A 17 -6.17 13.25 -7.08
C ILE A 17 -6.97 14.20 -7.97
N TYR A 18 -6.29 14.99 -8.81
CA TYR A 18 -6.94 15.94 -9.70
C TYR A 18 -7.80 15.27 -10.79
N LEU A 19 -7.26 14.24 -11.45
CA LEU A 19 -7.93 13.57 -12.58
C LEU A 19 -9.08 12.66 -12.13
N ALA A 20 -9.04 12.10 -10.93
CA ALA A 20 -10.08 11.25 -10.38
C ALA A 20 -10.45 11.72 -8.96
N PRO A 21 -11.17 12.86 -8.84
CA PRO A 21 -11.38 13.54 -7.56
C PRO A 21 -12.31 12.77 -6.62
N PHE A 22 -13.22 11.97 -7.16
CA PHE A 22 -14.23 11.23 -6.41
C PHE A 22 -13.71 9.91 -5.82
N THR A 23 -14.48 9.38 -4.88
CA THR A 23 -14.15 8.20 -4.08
C THR A 23 -14.89 6.96 -4.55
N LYS A 24 -14.30 5.80 -4.27
CA LYS A 24 -14.96 4.51 -4.45
C LYS A 24 -15.75 4.13 -3.21
N VAL A 25 -16.70 3.21 -3.37
CA VAL A 25 -17.57 2.73 -2.28
C VAL A 25 -16.75 2.18 -1.12
N GLU A 26 -15.62 1.54 -1.38
CA GLU A 26 -14.83 0.90 -0.35
C GLU A 26 -13.98 1.88 0.49
N GLU A 27 -13.96 3.16 0.11
CA GLU A 27 -13.38 4.26 0.88
C GLU A 27 -14.37 4.85 1.88
N SER A 28 -15.67 4.52 1.77
CA SER A 28 -16.77 5.20 2.46
C SER A 28 -16.53 5.32 3.96
N PHE A 29 -16.28 4.19 4.65
CA PHE A 29 -16.12 4.19 6.10
C PHE A 29 -15.06 5.18 6.58
N ASN A 30 -13.82 5.07 6.08
CA ASN A 30 -12.75 5.95 6.55
C ASN A 30 -12.94 7.38 6.07
N LEU A 31 -13.54 7.57 4.90
CA LEU A 31 -13.82 8.91 4.40
C LEU A 31 -14.84 9.63 5.30
N GLN A 32 -15.94 8.96 5.64
CA GLN A 32 -16.95 9.51 6.54
C GLN A 32 -16.39 9.70 7.94
N ALA A 33 -15.65 8.73 8.47
CA ALA A 33 -14.95 8.89 9.74
C ALA A 33 -14.00 10.11 9.78
N VAL A 34 -13.28 10.39 8.68
CA VAL A 34 -12.45 11.61 8.57
C VAL A 34 -13.33 12.86 8.55
N HIS A 35 -14.41 12.85 7.75
CA HIS A 35 -15.34 13.96 7.66
C HIS A 35 -15.95 14.26 9.04
N ASP A 36 -16.45 13.26 9.73
CA ASP A 36 -17.13 13.43 11.01
C ASP A 36 -16.18 13.93 12.09
N ALA A 37 -14.95 13.42 12.11
CA ALA A 37 -13.90 13.94 13.00
C ALA A 37 -13.56 15.42 12.71
N LEU A 38 -13.59 15.86 11.45
CA LEU A 38 -13.26 17.24 11.05
C LEU A 38 -14.43 18.22 11.18
N VAL A 39 -15.66 17.75 10.99
CA VAL A 39 -16.87 18.58 10.88
C VAL A 39 -17.72 18.51 12.15
N HIS A 40 -17.94 17.30 12.68
CA HIS A 40 -18.76 17.07 13.88
C HIS A 40 -17.89 17.00 15.16
N GLY A 41 -16.59 16.80 15.03
CA GLY A 41 -15.65 16.80 16.15
C GLY A 41 -16.01 15.70 17.15
N THR A 42 -16.27 16.06 18.39
CA THR A 42 -16.60 15.11 19.46
C THR A 42 -18.10 14.78 19.57
N ASP A 43 -18.95 15.37 18.74
CA ASP A 43 -20.39 15.06 18.73
C ASP A 43 -20.64 13.70 18.04
N LEU A 44 -20.41 12.62 18.79
CA LEU A 44 -20.54 11.25 18.27
C LEU A 44 -21.95 10.91 17.77
N ALA A 45 -22.99 11.58 18.28
CA ALA A 45 -24.37 11.33 17.85
C ALA A 45 -24.60 11.69 16.37
N SER A 46 -23.76 12.58 15.83
CA SER A 46 -23.81 13.03 14.44
C SER A 46 -22.90 12.22 13.49
N TRP A 47 -22.23 11.17 13.97
CA TRP A 47 -21.31 10.37 13.14
C TRP A 47 -22.05 9.33 12.30
N ASP A 48 -21.66 9.22 11.03
CA ASP A 48 -22.31 8.41 9.99
C ASP A 48 -22.35 6.92 10.36
N HIS A 49 -21.30 6.38 10.99
CA HIS A 49 -21.20 4.95 11.29
C HIS A 49 -22.23 4.46 12.30
N LEU A 50 -22.85 5.33 13.11
CA LEU A 50 -23.93 4.95 14.02
C LEU A 50 -25.24 4.72 13.27
N GLN A 51 -25.45 5.45 12.16
CA GLN A 51 -26.63 5.27 11.31
C GLN A 51 -26.37 4.22 10.20
N PHE A 52 -25.15 4.18 9.66
CA PHE A 52 -24.74 3.33 8.54
C PHE A 52 -23.45 2.54 8.87
N PRO A 53 -23.50 1.56 9.79
CA PRO A 53 -22.33 0.85 10.31
C PRO A 53 -21.58 -0.04 9.30
N GLY A 54 -22.14 -0.25 8.11
CA GLY A 54 -21.60 -1.19 7.12
C GLY A 54 -21.73 -2.65 7.58
N ALA A 55 -21.10 -3.56 6.82
CA ALA A 55 -21.22 -5.01 7.08
C ALA A 55 -20.36 -5.49 8.26
N VAL A 56 -19.20 -4.85 8.47
CA VAL A 56 -18.22 -5.24 9.50
C VAL A 56 -17.54 -3.96 10.00
N PRO A 57 -17.32 -3.81 11.32
CA PRO A 57 -16.63 -2.64 11.84
C PRO A 57 -15.21 -2.53 11.28
N ARG A 58 -14.75 -1.29 11.20
CA ARG A 58 -13.41 -0.92 10.78
C ARG A 58 -12.80 -0.03 11.85
N THR A 59 -11.47 0.01 11.91
CA THR A 59 -10.77 0.90 12.83
C THR A 59 -10.86 2.34 12.36
N PHE A 60 -11.05 3.26 13.29
CA PHE A 60 -10.97 4.70 13.11
C PHE A 60 -9.54 5.23 13.14
N LEU A 61 -8.55 4.44 13.58
CA LEU A 61 -7.17 4.92 13.75
C LEU A 61 -6.58 5.57 12.49
N GLY A 62 -6.83 4.98 11.32
CA GLY A 62 -6.37 5.54 10.04
C GLY A 62 -7.09 6.83 9.68
N ALA A 63 -8.41 6.86 9.89
CA ALA A 63 -9.25 8.03 9.65
C ALA A 63 -8.89 9.19 10.58
N LEU A 64 -8.74 8.94 11.89
CA LEU A 64 -8.34 9.94 12.88
C LEU A 64 -6.94 10.48 12.61
N PHE A 65 -6.02 9.64 12.16
CA PHE A 65 -4.69 10.09 11.76
C PHE A 65 -4.75 11.00 10.51
N ALA A 66 -5.55 10.62 9.51
CA ALA A 66 -5.74 11.43 8.31
C ALA A 66 -6.46 12.75 8.60
N SER A 67 -7.48 12.75 9.48
CA SER A 67 -8.16 13.98 9.93
C SER A 67 -7.20 14.87 10.71
N ALA A 68 -6.39 14.31 11.60
CA ALA A 68 -5.38 15.08 12.34
C ALA A 68 -4.33 15.73 11.42
N LEU A 69 -4.04 15.17 10.25
CA LEU A 69 -3.15 15.81 9.26
C LEU A 69 -3.88 16.85 8.40
N ALA A 70 -5.16 16.62 8.10
CA ALA A 70 -6.01 17.51 7.32
C ALA A 70 -6.72 18.59 8.15
N TRP A 71 -6.51 18.61 9.47
CA TRP A 71 -7.17 19.52 10.42
C TRP A 71 -7.14 21.00 10.05
N PRO A 72 -6.09 21.55 9.39
CA PRO A 72 -6.08 22.96 9.05
C PRO A 72 -7.05 23.31 7.92
N ALA A 73 -7.48 22.32 7.13
CA ALA A 73 -8.27 22.52 5.92
C ALA A 73 -9.63 23.21 6.18
N PRO A 74 -10.51 22.70 7.06
CA PRO A 74 -11.78 23.38 7.35
C PRO A 74 -11.60 24.67 8.16
N GLY A 75 -10.65 24.69 9.11
CA GLY A 75 -10.49 25.81 10.05
C GLY A 75 -9.79 27.03 9.45
N PHE A 76 -8.61 26.85 8.84
CA PHE A 76 -7.80 27.96 8.31
C PHE A 76 -8.05 28.23 6.84
N PHE A 77 -8.30 27.18 6.06
CA PHE A 77 -8.47 27.30 4.61
C PHE A 77 -9.94 27.27 4.18
N HIS A 78 -10.88 27.17 5.14
CA HIS A 78 -12.32 27.12 4.90
C HIS A 78 -12.72 26.09 3.82
N CYS A 79 -11.97 24.98 3.73
CA CYS A 79 -12.22 23.92 2.76
C CYS A 79 -13.46 23.13 3.14
N SER A 80 -14.37 22.95 2.19
CA SER A 80 -15.56 22.10 2.31
C SER A 80 -15.76 21.23 1.07
N GLY A 81 -16.63 20.23 1.16
CA GLY A 81 -16.96 19.33 0.04
C GLY A 81 -15.73 18.75 -0.67
N LEU A 82 -15.60 19.02 -1.97
CA LEU A 82 -14.50 18.49 -2.77
C LEU A 82 -13.13 19.04 -2.38
N ALA A 83 -13.05 20.29 -1.89
CA ALA A 83 -11.80 20.88 -1.43
C ALA A 83 -11.29 20.18 -0.16
N LEU A 84 -12.20 19.88 0.77
CA LEU A 84 -11.88 19.12 1.98
C LEU A 84 -11.44 17.70 1.65
N LEU A 85 -12.17 17.01 0.75
CA LEU A 85 -11.78 15.69 0.26
C LEU A 85 -10.38 15.71 -0.37
N THR A 86 -10.08 16.73 -1.17
CA THR A 86 -8.76 16.89 -1.80
C THR A 86 -7.66 17.06 -0.75
N ALA A 87 -7.90 17.85 0.30
CA ALA A 87 -6.95 18.03 1.40
C ALA A 87 -6.69 16.73 2.17
N VAL A 88 -7.74 15.96 2.48
CA VAL A 88 -7.63 14.65 3.14
C VAL A 88 -6.84 13.67 2.27
N ARG A 89 -7.17 13.59 0.98
CA ARG A 89 -6.45 12.70 0.04
C ARG A 89 -4.99 13.10 -0.14
N LEU A 90 -4.69 14.40 -0.11
CA LEU A 90 -3.32 14.90 -0.12
C LEU A 90 -2.57 14.47 1.14
N ALA A 91 -3.17 14.58 2.32
CA ALA A 91 -2.57 14.14 3.58
C ALA A 91 -2.21 12.64 3.55
N VAL A 92 -3.16 11.78 3.16
CA VAL A 92 -2.93 10.34 2.99
C VAL A 92 -1.85 10.07 1.91
N GLY A 93 -1.92 10.80 0.80
CA GLY A 93 -0.94 10.74 -0.29
C GLY A 93 0.48 11.09 0.14
N ILE A 94 0.65 12.10 1.00
CA ILE A 94 1.95 12.51 1.56
C ILE A 94 2.51 11.41 2.46
N CYS A 95 1.69 10.74 3.28
CA CYS A 95 2.13 9.60 4.09
C CYS A 95 2.62 8.43 3.22
N SER A 96 1.84 8.09 2.18
CA SER A 96 2.23 7.08 1.19
C SER A 96 3.52 7.46 0.47
N TRP A 97 3.67 8.71 0.05
CA TRP A 97 4.88 9.24 -0.56
C TRP A 97 6.08 9.14 0.40
N ALA A 98 5.95 9.61 1.63
CA ALA A 98 7.02 9.59 2.63
C ALA A 98 7.54 8.17 2.93
N SER A 99 6.64 7.18 3.01
CA SER A 99 7.02 5.77 3.17
C SER A 99 7.86 5.26 1.99
N HIS A 100 7.54 5.68 0.76
CA HIS A 100 8.28 5.32 -0.44
C HIS A 100 9.61 6.07 -0.56
N VAL A 101 9.68 7.34 -0.14
CA VAL A 101 10.94 8.09 -0.01
C VAL A 101 11.89 7.36 0.93
N ARG A 102 11.38 6.89 2.08
CA ARG A 102 12.18 6.10 3.04
C ARG A 102 12.70 4.81 2.41
N LEU A 103 11.84 4.05 1.71
CA LEU A 103 12.27 2.83 1.00
C LEU A 103 13.36 3.14 -0.04
N ARG A 104 13.16 4.16 -0.88
CA ARG A 104 14.12 4.56 -1.91
C ARG A 104 15.44 5.02 -1.32
N ALA A 105 15.42 5.78 -0.22
CA ALA A 105 16.62 6.20 0.50
C ALA A 105 17.42 5.00 1.03
N VAL A 106 16.74 3.98 1.58
CA VAL A 106 17.40 2.73 1.99
C VAL A 106 17.99 2.00 0.80
N VAL A 107 17.23 1.83 -0.29
CA VAL A 107 17.72 1.18 -1.53
C VAL A 107 18.95 1.91 -2.07
N SER A 108 18.96 3.25 -2.04
CA SER A 108 20.11 4.04 -2.48
C SER A 108 21.36 3.73 -1.64
N ARG A 109 21.19 3.54 -0.33
CA ARG A 109 22.27 3.23 0.61
C ARG A 109 22.76 1.79 0.49
N THR A 110 21.84 0.83 0.34
CA THR A 110 22.16 -0.61 0.41
C THR A 110 22.47 -1.23 -0.95
N TRP A 111 21.80 -0.76 -2.00
CA TRP A 111 21.90 -1.32 -3.35
C TRP A 111 22.57 -0.37 -4.35
N GLY A 112 22.46 0.93 -4.14
CA GLY A 112 23.13 1.94 -4.95
C GLY A 112 22.17 2.93 -5.58
N VAL A 113 22.75 4.04 -6.04
CA VAL A 113 22.00 5.15 -6.63
C VAL A 113 21.21 4.71 -7.88
N PRO A 114 21.77 3.97 -8.86
CA PRO A 114 21.00 3.58 -10.06
C PRO A 114 19.72 2.80 -9.76
N GLU A 115 19.76 1.89 -8.78
CA GLU A 115 18.63 1.10 -8.32
C GLU A 115 17.57 1.99 -7.66
N ALA A 116 17.99 2.97 -6.86
CA ALA A 116 17.09 3.93 -6.25
C ALA A 116 16.42 4.85 -7.29
N ARG A 117 17.14 5.28 -8.33
CA ARG A 117 16.57 6.05 -9.46
C ARG A 117 15.51 5.22 -10.18
N ALA A 118 15.85 3.98 -10.54
CA ALA A 118 14.92 3.07 -11.20
C ALA A 118 13.68 2.78 -10.34
N LEU A 119 13.82 2.60 -9.03
CA LEU A 119 12.70 2.39 -8.11
C LEU A 119 11.73 3.57 -8.12
N GLY A 120 12.24 4.80 -8.03
CA GLY A 120 11.42 6.01 -8.09
C GLY A 120 10.66 6.14 -9.41
N LEU A 121 11.36 5.96 -10.53
CA LEU A 121 10.77 6.04 -11.86
C LEU A 121 9.71 4.95 -12.10
N LEU A 122 10.01 3.69 -11.80
CA LEU A 122 9.06 2.58 -12.00
C LEU A 122 7.80 2.76 -11.16
N THR A 123 7.95 3.17 -9.90
CA THR A 123 6.80 3.38 -9.01
C THR A 123 5.94 4.55 -9.47
N ALA A 124 6.55 5.65 -9.93
CA ALA A 124 5.82 6.82 -10.40
C ALA A 124 5.11 6.61 -11.74
N LEU A 125 5.66 5.77 -12.63
CA LEU A 125 5.06 5.48 -13.94
C LEU A 125 3.90 4.47 -13.86
N GLN A 126 3.87 3.59 -12.86
CA GLN A 126 2.79 2.61 -12.71
C GLN A 126 1.45 3.28 -12.41
N PHE A 127 0.36 2.66 -12.85
CA PHE A 127 -0.99 3.15 -12.56
C PHE A 127 -1.42 2.84 -11.12
N HIS A 128 -1.42 1.56 -10.75
CA HIS A 128 -2.13 1.08 -9.55
C HIS A 128 -1.58 1.62 -8.23
N LEU A 129 -0.26 1.80 -8.08
CA LEU A 129 0.26 2.34 -6.83
C LEU A 129 -0.08 3.84 -6.70
N PRO A 130 0.41 4.75 -7.56
CA PRO A 130 0.09 6.18 -7.49
C PRO A 130 -1.40 6.52 -7.46
N PHE A 131 -2.25 5.81 -8.21
CA PHE A 131 -3.69 6.05 -8.24
C PHE A 131 -4.39 5.78 -6.90
N TYR A 132 -3.92 4.78 -6.13
CA TYR A 132 -4.52 4.42 -4.86
C TYR A 132 -3.81 5.04 -3.64
N MET A 133 -2.56 5.50 -3.77
CA MET A 133 -1.76 6.03 -2.65
C MET A 133 -2.40 7.20 -1.87
N SER A 134 -3.36 7.92 -2.45
CA SER A 134 -4.09 9.02 -1.82
C SER A 134 -5.49 8.65 -1.33
N ARG A 135 -5.94 7.41 -1.51
CA ARG A 135 -7.29 6.95 -1.19
C ARG A 135 -7.37 6.48 0.27
N THR A 136 -8.48 6.77 0.94
CA THR A 136 -8.72 6.46 2.37
C THR A 136 -9.09 4.97 2.57
N LEU A 137 -8.33 4.07 1.98
CA LEU A 137 -8.54 2.62 2.11
C LEU A 137 -7.73 2.07 3.28
N PRO A 138 -8.26 1.09 4.05
CA PRO A 138 -7.46 0.34 5.04
C PRO A 138 -6.18 -0.25 4.43
N ASN A 139 -6.27 -0.68 3.17
CA ASN A 139 -5.16 -1.21 2.39
C ASN A 139 -4.03 -0.19 2.21
N ILE A 140 -4.34 1.10 2.12
CA ILE A 140 -3.35 2.15 1.89
C ILE A 140 -2.65 2.53 3.19
N PHE A 141 -3.39 2.61 4.30
CA PHE A 141 -2.77 2.72 5.63
C PHE A 141 -1.86 1.51 5.93
N SER A 142 -2.31 0.29 5.59
CA SER A 142 -1.49 -0.91 5.73
C SER A 142 -0.26 -0.90 4.80
N LEU A 143 -0.38 -0.37 3.58
CA LEU A 143 0.70 -0.23 2.60
C LEU A 143 1.79 0.73 3.10
N GLN A 144 1.41 1.83 3.74
CA GLN A 144 2.36 2.80 4.30
C GLN A 144 3.28 2.12 5.33
N LEU A 145 2.71 1.39 6.29
CA LEU A 145 3.47 0.65 7.29
C LEU A 145 4.26 -0.51 6.69
N ALA A 146 3.69 -1.26 5.74
CA ALA A 146 4.39 -2.33 5.03
C ALA A 146 5.59 -1.79 4.23
N THR A 147 5.46 -0.63 3.58
CA THR A 147 6.56 0.00 2.83
C THR A 147 7.68 0.45 3.75
N LEU A 148 7.35 1.00 4.93
CA LEU A 148 8.34 1.28 5.97
C LEU A 148 9.00 -0.01 6.48
N ALA A 149 8.23 -1.08 6.68
CA ALA A 149 8.76 -2.38 7.07
C ALA A 149 9.74 -2.94 6.03
N HIS A 150 9.46 -2.77 4.73
CA HIS A 150 10.35 -3.14 3.63
C HIS A 150 11.64 -2.33 3.66
N ALA A 151 11.55 -1.04 3.97
CA ALA A 151 12.74 -0.21 4.15
C ALA A 151 13.60 -0.73 5.32
N GLU A 152 13.00 -1.12 6.43
CA GLU A 152 13.73 -1.70 7.57
C GLU A 152 14.30 -3.10 7.24
N LEU A 153 13.59 -3.93 6.47
CA LEU A 153 14.07 -5.22 5.96
C LEU A 153 15.35 -5.06 5.12
N LEU A 154 15.29 -4.17 4.11
CA LEU A 154 16.44 -3.90 3.24
C LEU A 154 17.57 -3.21 4.00
N GLY A 155 17.21 -2.35 4.95
CA GLY A 155 18.14 -1.58 5.79
C GLY A 155 18.86 -2.39 6.88
N GLY A 156 18.48 -3.66 7.08
CA GLY A 156 19.11 -4.58 8.04
C GLY A 156 18.43 -4.63 9.42
N CYS A 157 17.34 -3.91 9.65
CA CYS A 157 16.64 -3.83 10.93
C CYS A 157 15.47 -4.81 10.98
N GLY A 158 15.77 -6.12 11.02
CA GLY A 158 14.77 -7.20 10.95
C GLY A 158 13.67 -7.13 12.03
N TYR A 159 14.02 -6.87 13.28
CA TYR A 159 13.02 -6.74 14.35
C TYR A 159 12.08 -5.55 14.16
N ARG A 160 12.56 -4.42 13.61
CA ARG A 160 11.72 -3.25 13.32
C ARG A 160 10.77 -3.53 12.16
N CYS A 161 11.24 -4.23 11.12
CA CYS A 161 10.39 -4.72 10.03
C CYS A 161 9.21 -5.54 10.58
N LEU A 162 9.52 -6.55 11.41
CA LEU A 162 8.51 -7.43 11.99
C LEU A 162 7.55 -6.73 12.96
N ALA A 163 8.03 -5.75 13.73
CA ALA A 163 7.18 -4.92 14.59
C ALA A 163 6.20 -4.06 13.78
N LEU A 164 6.66 -3.40 12.72
CA LEU A 164 5.82 -2.57 11.84
C LEU A 164 4.73 -3.40 11.15
N LEU A 165 5.07 -4.60 10.67
CA LEU A 165 4.08 -5.51 10.10
C LEU A 165 3.10 -6.01 11.16
N GLY A 166 3.54 -6.27 12.39
CA GLY A 166 2.67 -6.65 13.50
C GLY A 166 1.62 -5.58 13.82
N VAL A 167 2.03 -4.31 13.91
CA VAL A 167 1.10 -3.18 14.08
C VAL A 167 0.15 -3.07 12.90
N ALA A 168 0.66 -3.11 11.67
CA ALA A 168 -0.16 -3.01 10.47
C ALA A 168 -1.21 -4.12 10.38
N ALA A 169 -0.83 -5.34 10.78
CA ALA A 169 -1.73 -6.49 10.81
C ALA A 169 -2.82 -6.34 11.87
N ALA A 170 -2.46 -5.89 13.08
CA ALA A 170 -3.40 -5.76 14.19
C ALA A 170 -4.38 -4.59 14.03
N VAL A 171 -3.95 -3.51 13.39
CA VAL A 171 -4.75 -2.28 13.27
C VAL A 171 -5.53 -2.24 11.96
N PHE A 172 -4.89 -2.49 10.82
CA PHE A 172 -5.49 -2.18 9.51
C PHE A 172 -5.93 -3.37 8.70
N ARG A 173 -5.13 -4.45 8.71
CA ARG A 173 -5.38 -5.63 7.86
C ARG A 173 -4.77 -6.89 8.45
N CYS A 174 -5.57 -7.71 9.11
CA CYS A 174 -5.14 -9.02 9.64
C CYS A 174 -4.49 -9.93 8.58
N ASP A 175 -4.84 -9.81 7.29
CA ASP A 175 -4.20 -10.62 6.24
C ASP A 175 -2.70 -10.37 6.08
N LEU A 176 -2.14 -9.28 6.61
CA LEU A 176 -0.70 -9.07 6.66
C LEU A 176 0.03 -10.12 7.50
N LEU A 177 -0.66 -10.90 8.32
CA LEU A 177 -0.12 -12.12 8.93
C LEU A 177 0.46 -13.07 7.88
N VAL A 178 -0.16 -13.15 6.70
CA VAL A 178 0.32 -13.96 5.55
C VAL A 178 1.64 -13.41 4.98
N LEU A 179 1.92 -12.11 5.15
CA LEU A 179 3.18 -11.48 4.74
C LEU A 179 4.27 -11.62 5.81
N ILE A 180 3.89 -11.58 7.10
CA ILE A 180 4.83 -11.73 8.22
C ILE A 180 5.56 -13.07 8.15
N ALA A 181 4.87 -14.16 7.81
CA ALA A 181 5.47 -15.49 7.71
C ALA A 181 6.65 -15.57 6.71
N PRO A 182 6.49 -15.27 5.41
CA PRO A 182 7.60 -15.34 4.46
C PRO A 182 8.72 -14.33 4.77
N MET A 183 8.40 -13.16 5.34
CA MET A 183 9.43 -12.20 5.76
C MET A 183 10.21 -12.65 6.99
N GLY A 184 9.52 -13.18 7.99
CA GLY A 184 10.13 -13.75 9.18
C GLY A 184 11.05 -14.92 8.82
N LEU A 185 10.59 -15.83 7.94
CA LEU A 185 11.40 -16.93 7.42
C LEU A 185 12.65 -16.41 6.70
N LEU A 186 12.50 -15.43 5.80
CA LEU A 186 13.64 -14.81 5.14
C LEU A 186 14.67 -14.26 6.14
N LEU A 187 14.21 -13.52 7.17
CA LEU A 187 15.07 -12.95 8.20
C LEU A 187 15.76 -14.02 9.07
N LEU A 188 15.06 -15.12 9.37
CA LEU A 188 15.61 -16.27 10.09
C LEU A 188 16.68 -17.00 9.27
N PHE A 189 16.41 -17.26 7.98
CA PHE A 189 17.39 -17.87 7.07
C PHE A 189 18.64 -16.99 6.91
N GLN A 190 18.45 -15.68 6.88
CA GLN A 190 19.56 -14.72 6.85
C GLN A 190 20.26 -14.53 8.21
N ARG A 191 19.81 -15.22 9.26
CA ARG A 191 20.31 -15.10 10.65
C ARG A 191 20.30 -13.66 11.17
N ARG A 192 19.34 -12.84 10.70
CA ARG A 192 19.18 -11.44 11.13
C ARG A 192 18.30 -11.31 12.38
N VAL A 193 17.52 -12.33 12.68
CA VAL A 193 16.66 -12.43 13.86
C VAL A 193 16.71 -13.85 14.41
N THR A 194 16.35 -14.04 15.68
CA THR A 194 16.07 -15.35 16.27
C THR A 194 14.57 -15.57 16.37
N PHE A 195 14.12 -16.83 16.36
CA PHE A 195 12.70 -17.16 16.32
C PHE A 195 11.92 -16.57 17.51
N PHE A 196 12.38 -16.84 18.75
CA PHE A 196 11.69 -16.37 19.95
C PHE A 196 11.65 -14.85 20.07
N THR A 197 12.77 -14.17 19.79
CA THR A 197 12.81 -12.70 19.84
C THR A 197 11.96 -12.09 18.72
N ALA A 198 11.97 -12.67 17.52
CA ALA A 198 11.13 -12.23 16.42
C ALA A 198 9.64 -12.37 16.78
N ALA A 199 9.22 -13.55 17.24
CA ALA A 199 7.85 -13.81 17.67
C ALA A 199 7.42 -12.86 18.79
N PHE A 200 8.26 -12.67 19.82
CA PHE A 200 7.97 -11.76 20.93
C PHE A 200 7.83 -10.31 20.46
N VAL A 201 8.75 -9.82 19.62
CA VAL A 201 8.71 -8.44 19.11
C VAL A 201 7.47 -8.21 18.25
N THR A 202 7.15 -9.13 17.35
CA THR A 202 5.94 -9.06 16.51
C THR A 202 4.68 -9.11 17.36
N ALA A 203 4.58 -10.08 18.27
CA ALA A 203 3.40 -10.24 19.13
C ALA A 203 3.19 -9.03 20.04
N ARG A 204 4.26 -8.49 20.63
CA ARG A 204 4.18 -7.27 21.45
C ARG A 204 3.72 -6.07 20.62
N ALA A 205 4.25 -5.90 19.42
CA ALA A 205 3.86 -4.80 18.54
C ALA A 205 2.40 -4.92 18.09
N ALA A 206 1.96 -6.14 17.74
CA ALA A 206 0.57 -6.43 17.40
C ALA A 206 -0.36 -6.21 18.60
N ALA A 207 0.01 -6.66 19.80
CA ALA A 207 -0.78 -6.46 21.01
C ALA A 207 -0.95 -4.97 21.36
N LEU A 208 0.12 -4.17 21.23
CA LEU A 208 0.04 -2.72 21.43
C LEU A 208 -0.84 -2.04 20.37
N GLY A 209 -0.73 -2.46 19.11
CA GLY A 209 -1.60 -1.97 18.03
C GLY A 209 -3.07 -2.32 18.25
N ALA A 210 -3.36 -3.57 18.61
CA ALA A 210 -4.70 -4.04 18.94
C ALA A 210 -5.25 -3.32 20.17
N ALA A 211 -4.46 -3.11 21.23
CA ALA A 211 -4.88 -2.37 22.41
C ALA A 211 -5.23 -0.91 22.08
N ALA A 212 -4.44 -0.25 21.22
CA ALA A 212 -4.76 1.11 20.76
C ALA A 212 -6.05 1.15 19.93
N SER A 213 -6.24 0.17 19.04
CA SER A 213 -7.48 0.02 18.27
C SER A 213 -8.67 -0.22 19.20
N VAL A 214 -8.62 -1.20 20.10
CA VAL A 214 -9.69 -1.48 21.07
C VAL A 214 -10.02 -0.25 21.91
N ALA A 215 -9.02 0.46 22.43
CA ALA A 215 -9.24 1.61 23.30
C ALA A 215 -9.98 2.76 22.58
N ILE A 216 -9.61 3.05 21.33
CA ILE A 216 -10.21 4.15 20.56
C ILE A 216 -11.51 3.70 19.90
N ASP A 217 -11.46 2.57 19.21
CA ASP A 217 -12.58 2.06 18.43
C ASP A 217 -13.75 1.67 19.32
N SER A 218 -13.53 1.15 20.54
CA SER A 218 -14.63 0.81 21.45
C SER A 218 -15.40 2.05 21.92
N VAL A 219 -14.74 3.20 22.06
CA VAL A 219 -15.39 4.47 22.39
C VAL A 219 -16.25 4.94 21.21
N LEU A 220 -15.70 4.93 20.00
CA LEU A 220 -16.39 5.42 18.80
C LEU A 220 -17.54 4.51 18.37
N TRP A 221 -17.39 3.19 18.49
CA TRP A 221 -18.43 2.20 18.22
C TRP A 221 -19.42 2.00 19.38
N GLN A 222 -19.22 2.69 20.52
CA GLN A 222 -20.08 2.58 21.72
C GLN A 222 -20.25 1.16 22.27
N ARG A 223 -19.28 0.27 22.02
CA ARG A 223 -19.26 -1.11 22.53
C ARG A 223 -17.82 -1.60 22.57
N TRP A 224 -17.53 -2.59 23.42
CA TRP A 224 -16.20 -3.22 23.42
C TRP A 224 -16.00 -4.04 22.15
N LEU A 225 -14.97 -3.72 21.35
CA LEU A 225 -14.58 -4.54 20.21
C LEU A 225 -13.13 -4.34 19.80
N TRP A 226 -12.63 -5.31 19.03
CA TRP A 226 -11.46 -5.15 18.18
C TRP A 226 -11.92 -5.29 16.71
N PRO A 227 -11.96 -4.19 15.92
CA PRO A 227 -12.49 -4.24 14.56
C PRO A 227 -11.86 -5.31 13.68
N GLU A 228 -10.53 -5.42 13.66
CA GLU A 228 -9.86 -6.42 12.82
C GLU A 228 -10.10 -7.86 13.27
N PHE A 229 -10.41 -8.10 14.55
CA PHE A 229 -10.82 -9.43 14.99
C PHE A 229 -12.20 -9.80 14.45
N GLU A 230 -13.17 -8.88 14.47
CA GLU A 230 -14.49 -9.12 13.89
C GLU A 230 -14.40 -9.33 12.37
N VAL A 231 -13.52 -8.60 11.68
CA VAL A 231 -13.21 -8.84 10.26
C VAL A 231 -12.62 -10.23 10.03
N LEU A 232 -11.66 -10.63 10.86
CA LEU A 232 -11.06 -11.96 10.75
C LEU A 232 -12.10 -13.06 11.00
N TRP A 233 -12.96 -12.88 12.01
CA TRP A 233 -14.04 -13.80 12.35
C TRP A 233 -15.06 -13.91 11.21
N PHE A 234 -15.55 -12.78 10.72
CA PHE A 234 -16.50 -12.73 9.60
C PHE A 234 -15.95 -13.42 8.34
N ASN A 235 -14.67 -13.21 8.02
CA ASN A 235 -14.07 -13.79 6.82
C ASN A 235 -13.71 -15.27 6.97
N THR A 236 -13.24 -15.69 8.16
CA THR A 236 -12.67 -17.03 8.38
C THR A 236 -13.69 -17.99 8.97
N ALA A 237 -14.42 -17.58 9.99
CA ALA A 237 -15.38 -18.43 10.70
C ALA A 237 -16.73 -18.48 9.96
N GLU A 238 -17.20 -17.36 9.43
CA GLU A 238 -18.48 -17.30 8.70
C GLU A 238 -18.34 -17.56 7.19
N ASN A 239 -17.10 -17.58 6.67
CA ASN A 239 -16.77 -17.83 5.26
C ASN A 239 -17.50 -16.92 4.25
N LYS A 240 -17.95 -15.74 4.67
CA LYS A 240 -18.71 -14.78 3.83
C LYS A 240 -17.86 -14.01 2.84
N SER A 241 -16.54 -14.24 2.84
CA SER A 241 -15.65 -13.58 1.87
C SER A 241 -15.97 -13.98 0.42
N SER A 242 -16.49 -15.18 0.17
CA SER A 242 -16.89 -15.64 -1.17
C SER A 242 -18.09 -14.90 -1.75
N ASP A 243 -18.92 -14.28 -0.91
CA ASP A 243 -20.14 -13.58 -1.34
C ASP A 243 -19.82 -12.32 -2.15
N TRP A 244 -18.58 -11.81 -2.01
CA TRP A 244 -18.05 -10.68 -2.76
C TRP A 244 -17.38 -11.10 -4.09
N GLY A 245 -17.67 -12.32 -4.55
CA GLY A 245 -17.14 -12.90 -5.78
C GLY A 245 -15.81 -13.65 -5.57
N THR A 246 -15.58 -14.65 -6.42
CA THR A 246 -14.39 -15.50 -6.36
C THR A 246 -13.61 -15.47 -7.66
N HIS A 247 -12.30 -15.69 -7.56
CA HIS A 247 -11.43 -15.81 -8.72
C HIS A 247 -10.54 -17.07 -8.63
N PRO A 248 -10.11 -17.63 -9.78
CA PRO A 248 -9.20 -18.78 -9.82
C PRO A 248 -7.92 -18.54 -9.00
N ALA A 249 -7.30 -19.60 -8.48
CA ALA A 249 -6.12 -19.52 -7.62
C ALA A 249 -4.98 -18.69 -8.25
N LEU A 250 -4.73 -18.87 -9.54
CA LEU A 250 -3.64 -18.19 -10.26
C LEU A 250 -3.98 -16.76 -10.72
N TRP A 251 -5.17 -16.23 -10.40
CA TRP A 251 -5.62 -14.90 -10.84
C TRP A 251 -4.64 -13.77 -10.50
N TYR A 252 -4.00 -13.84 -9.33
CA TYR A 252 -2.98 -12.85 -8.98
C TYR A 252 -1.79 -12.87 -9.95
N PHE A 253 -1.39 -14.04 -10.46
CA PHE A 253 -0.22 -14.19 -11.32
C PHE A 253 -0.50 -13.83 -12.78
N TYR A 254 -1.65 -14.26 -13.34
CA TYR A 254 -1.96 -13.97 -14.75
C TYR A 254 -2.70 -12.63 -14.96
N SER A 255 -3.32 -12.05 -13.92
CA SER A 255 -4.12 -10.83 -14.04
C SER A 255 -3.63 -9.68 -13.16
N ALA A 256 -3.48 -9.89 -11.85
CA ALA A 256 -3.22 -8.77 -10.94
C ALA A 256 -1.78 -8.25 -11.02
N LEU A 257 -0.78 -9.13 -10.93
CA LEU A 257 0.64 -8.76 -11.00
C LEU A 257 1.02 -8.12 -12.34
N PRO A 258 0.59 -8.63 -13.51
CA PRO A 258 0.85 -7.97 -14.78
C PRO A 258 0.26 -6.56 -14.85
N ARG A 259 -0.97 -6.37 -14.38
CA ARG A 259 -1.62 -5.05 -14.32
C ARG A 259 -0.98 -4.11 -13.32
N ALA A 260 -0.53 -4.62 -12.17
CA ALA A 260 0.09 -3.83 -11.12
C ALA A 260 1.51 -3.39 -11.48
N LEU A 261 2.32 -4.29 -12.05
CA LEU A 261 3.74 -4.06 -12.32
C LEU A 261 4.00 -3.45 -13.71
N LEU A 262 3.16 -3.74 -14.70
CA LEU A 262 3.31 -3.28 -16.09
C LEU A 262 4.74 -3.53 -16.60
N GLY A 263 5.44 -2.52 -17.11
CA GLY A 263 6.81 -2.65 -17.59
C GLY A 263 7.84 -3.05 -16.51
N ALA A 264 7.48 -2.99 -15.22
CA ALA A 264 8.33 -3.50 -14.15
C ALA A 264 8.31 -5.04 -14.06
N LEU A 265 7.30 -5.73 -14.60
CA LEU A 265 7.21 -7.19 -14.54
C LEU A 265 8.38 -7.91 -15.25
N PRO A 266 8.73 -7.61 -16.52
CA PRO A 266 9.91 -8.24 -17.14
C PRO A 266 11.21 -7.85 -16.41
N LEU A 267 11.28 -6.64 -15.84
CA LEU A 267 12.45 -6.18 -15.09
C LEU A 267 12.58 -6.90 -13.74
N LEU A 268 11.47 -7.28 -13.10
CA LEU A 268 11.47 -8.15 -11.91
C LEU A 268 12.13 -9.49 -12.23
N VAL A 269 11.81 -10.10 -13.37
CA VAL A 269 12.42 -11.37 -13.81
C VAL A 269 13.94 -11.20 -13.98
N VAL A 270 14.38 -10.15 -14.68
CA VAL A 270 15.82 -9.83 -14.81
C VAL A 270 16.46 -9.64 -13.43
N GLY A 271 15.81 -8.90 -12.53
CA GLY A 271 16.29 -8.68 -11.16
C GLY A 271 16.48 -9.99 -10.41
N VAL A 272 15.49 -10.89 -10.42
CA VAL A 272 15.60 -12.19 -9.74
C VAL A 272 16.72 -13.05 -10.34
N LEU A 273 16.84 -13.09 -11.68
CA LEU A 273 17.83 -13.91 -12.36
C LEU A 273 19.26 -13.41 -12.10
N PHE A 274 19.52 -12.10 -12.25
CA PHE A 274 20.87 -11.55 -12.27
C PHE A 274 21.31 -10.83 -10.99
N GLU A 275 20.39 -10.47 -10.08
CA GLU A 275 20.68 -9.72 -8.85
C GLU A 275 20.41 -10.58 -7.60
N ARG A 276 21.45 -11.24 -7.07
CA ARG A 276 21.34 -12.13 -5.89
C ARG A 276 20.65 -11.47 -4.68
N ARG A 277 20.94 -10.19 -4.45
CA ARG A 277 20.35 -9.39 -3.36
C ARG A 277 18.84 -9.15 -3.49
N ALA A 278 18.30 -9.21 -4.70
CA ALA A 278 16.87 -9.02 -4.96
C ALA A 278 16.06 -10.31 -4.76
N ARG A 279 16.71 -11.49 -4.85
CA ARG A 279 16.04 -12.79 -4.79
C ARG A 279 15.28 -13.04 -3.49
N GLY A 280 15.93 -12.79 -2.35
CA GLY A 280 15.30 -13.00 -1.03
C GLY A 280 14.04 -12.14 -0.84
N PRO A 281 14.14 -10.80 -0.98
CA PRO A 281 12.98 -9.92 -0.87
C PRO A 281 11.88 -10.22 -1.90
N ALA A 282 12.24 -10.50 -3.15
CA ALA A 282 11.27 -10.86 -4.18
C ALA A 282 10.57 -12.20 -3.87
N ALA A 283 11.32 -13.20 -3.41
CA ALA A 283 10.76 -14.50 -3.03
C ALA A 283 9.77 -14.35 -1.85
N ALA A 284 10.09 -13.53 -0.84
CA ALA A 284 9.17 -13.29 0.26
C ALA A 284 7.88 -12.60 -0.19
N ALA A 285 7.98 -11.59 -1.07
CA ALA A 285 6.82 -10.90 -1.63
C ALA A 285 5.97 -11.82 -2.54
N LEU A 286 6.60 -12.64 -3.38
CA LEU A 286 5.91 -13.61 -4.24
C LEU A 286 5.30 -14.77 -3.44
N ALA A 287 5.95 -15.22 -2.37
CA ALA A 287 5.40 -16.23 -1.46
C ALA A 287 4.14 -15.71 -0.77
N PHE A 288 4.13 -14.45 -0.33
CA PHE A 288 2.90 -13.82 0.16
C PHE A 288 1.80 -13.83 -0.89
N VAL A 289 2.08 -13.43 -2.14
CA VAL A 289 1.07 -13.47 -3.22
C VAL A 289 0.57 -14.90 -3.47
N ALA A 290 1.47 -15.89 -3.45
CA ALA A 290 1.11 -17.30 -3.64
C ALA A 290 0.26 -17.86 -2.50
N LEU A 291 0.54 -17.49 -1.25
CA LEU A 291 -0.27 -17.88 -0.10
C LEU A 291 -1.63 -17.18 -0.14
N TYR A 292 -1.67 -15.89 -0.48
CA TYR A 292 -2.91 -15.13 -0.61
C TYR A 292 -3.79 -15.64 -1.77
N SER A 293 -3.17 -16.19 -2.83
CA SER A 293 -3.87 -16.85 -3.95
C SER A 293 -4.76 -18.02 -3.53
N LEU A 294 -4.53 -18.62 -2.37
CA LEU A 294 -5.34 -19.72 -1.84
C LEU A 294 -6.72 -19.24 -1.35
N LEU A 295 -6.88 -17.94 -1.05
CA LEU A 295 -8.15 -17.37 -0.62
C LEU A 295 -9.10 -17.21 -1.83
N PRO A 296 -10.38 -17.65 -1.74
CA PRO A 296 -11.31 -17.60 -2.87
C PRO A 296 -11.56 -16.19 -3.42
N HIS A 297 -11.82 -15.24 -2.51
CA HIS A 297 -12.05 -13.85 -2.83
C HIS A 297 -10.72 -13.12 -3.05
N LYS A 298 -10.63 -12.38 -4.15
CA LYS A 298 -9.38 -11.75 -4.58
C LYS A 298 -9.63 -10.37 -5.13
N GLU A 299 -8.85 -9.42 -4.67
CA GLU A 299 -8.78 -8.08 -5.23
C GLU A 299 -7.34 -7.62 -5.35
N LEU A 300 -7.07 -6.80 -6.35
CA LEU A 300 -5.71 -6.32 -6.65
C LEU A 300 -5.12 -5.53 -5.46
N ARG A 301 -5.94 -4.75 -4.76
CA ARG A 301 -5.49 -3.96 -3.60
C ARG A 301 -5.06 -4.80 -2.40
N PHE A 302 -5.39 -6.09 -2.33
CA PHE A 302 -4.96 -6.96 -1.24
C PHE A 302 -3.46 -7.30 -1.31
N ILE A 303 -2.89 -7.30 -2.52
CA ILE A 303 -1.46 -7.59 -2.72
C ILE A 303 -0.58 -6.33 -2.79
N PHE A 304 -1.15 -5.14 -2.57
CA PHE A 304 -0.38 -3.89 -2.50
C PHE A 304 0.84 -3.94 -1.59
N PRO A 305 0.79 -4.56 -0.39
CA PRO A 305 1.95 -4.71 0.46
C PRO A 305 3.13 -5.43 -0.21
N ALA A 306 2.91 -6.25 -1.25
CA ALA A 306 3.98 -6.94 -1.97
C ALA A 306 4.70 -6.03 -2.98
N ILE A 307 3.96 -5.09 -3.60
CA ILE A 307 4.40 -4.36 -4.79
C ILE A 307 5.68 -3.55 -4.55
N PRO A 308 5.88 -2.81 -3.44
CA PRO A 308 7.09 -2.02 -3.27
C PRO A 308 8.38 -2.86 -3.28
N LEU A 309 8.36 -4.08 -2.73
CA LEU A 309 9.51 -5.00 -2.80
C LEU A 309 9.71 -5.59 -4.20
N LEU A 310 8.62 -5.91 -4.89
CA LEU A 310 8.69 -6.36 -6.29
C LEU A 310 9.26 -5.26 -7.20
N ASN A 311 8.86 -4.01 -6.97
CA ASN A 311 9.41 -2.85 -7.66
C ASN A 311 10.89 -2.63 -7.32
N ALA A 312 11.31 -2.86 -6.07
CA ALA A 312 12.73 -2.81 -5.71
C ALA A 312 13.52 -3.87 -6.52
N ALA A 313 13.03 -5.11 -6.58
CA ALA A 313 13.67 -6.16 -7.36
C ALA A 313 13.69 -5.83 -8.87
N ALA A 314 12.60 -5.27 -9.41
CA ALA A 314 12.54 -4.79 -10.79
C ALA A 314 13.54 -3.65 -11.05
N ALA A 315 13.70 -2.73 -10.10
CA ALA A 315 14.66 -1.64 -10.18
C ALA A 315 16.11 -2.15 -10.20
N ALA A 316 16.41 -3.20 -9.43
CA ALA A 316 17.70 -3.88 -9.50
C ALA A 316 17.93 -4.51 -10.89
N GLY A 317 16.91 -5.12 -11.48
CA GLY A 317 16.95 -5.63 -12.86
C GLY A 317 17.19 -4.53 -13.90
N ALA A 318 16.49 -3.40 -13.79
CA ALA A 318 16.68 -2.24 -14.66
C ALA A 318 18.11 -1.69 -14.57
N ALA A 319 18.65 -1.54 -13.36
CA ALA A 319 20.02 -1.09 -13.14
C ALA A 319 21.04 -2.09 -13.70
N ARG A 320 20.78 -3.40 -13.60
CA ARG A 320 21.61 -4.46 -14.20
C ARG A 320 21.66 -4.34 -15.72
N CYS A 321 20.52 -4.17 -16.37
CA CYS A 321 20.41 -3.97 -17.83
C CYS A 321 21.32 -2.82 -18.31
N LEU A 322 21.34 -1.69 -17.57
CA LEU A 322 22.17 -0.52 -17.91
C LEU A 322 23.68 -0.74 -17.70
N ARG A 323 24.08 -1.77 -16.96
CA ARG A 323 25.49 -2.14 -16.72
C ARG A 323 26.04 -3.11 -17.78
N TRP A 324 25.21 -3.62 -18.68
CA TRP A 324 25.70 -4.41 -19.82
C TRP A 324 26.58 -3.55 -20.75
N LYS A 325 27.34 -4.21 -21.62
CA LYS A 325 28.31 -3.57 -22.53
C LYS A 325 27.98 -3.89 -23.99
N GLY A 326 28.47 -3.06 -24.91
CA GLY A 326 28.31 -3.25 -26.36
C GLY A 326 26.86 -3.23 -26.82
N LEU A 327 26.53 -4.06 -27.81
CA LEU A 327 25.19 -4.17 -28.40
C LEU A 327 24.10 -4.48 -27.35
N LEU A 328 24.40 -5.31 -26.36
CA LEU A 328 23.45 -5.63 -25.29
C LEU A 328 23.03 -4.41 -24.48
N LYS A 329 23.93 -3.44 -24.26
CA LYS A 329 23.59 -2.18 -23.58
C LYS A 329 22.61 -1.35 -24.41
N VAL A 330 22.84 -1.27 -25.72
CA VAL A 330 21.99 -0.52 -26.64
C VAL A 330 20.59 -1.15 -26.66
N LEU A 331 20.50 -2.46 -26.87
CA LEU A 331 19.23 -3.19 -26.85
C LEU A 331 18.51 -3.07 -25.51
N ALA A 332 19.23 -3.19 -24.39
CA ALA A 332 18.66 -3.02 -23.05
C ALA A 332 18.14 -1.61 -22.80
N THR A 333 18.85 -0.59 -23.28
CA THR A 333 18.43 0.81 -23.14
C THR A 333 17.16 1.08 -23.94
N LEU A 334 17.11 0.61 -25.19
CA LEU A 334 15.91 0.70 -26.04
C LEU A 334 14.73 -0.06 -25.42
N ALA A 335 14.96 -1.26 -24.87
CA ALA A 335 13.94 -2.03 -24.17
C ALA A 335 13.42 -1.30 -22.92
N LEU A 336 14.30 -0.70 -22.12
CA LEU A 336 13.91 0.09 -20.94
C LEU A 336 13.09 1.32 -21.33
N LEU A 337 13.47 2.03 -22.39
CA LEU A 337 12.70 3.15 -22.94
C LEU A 337 11.32 2.69 -23.42
N GLY A 338 11.26 1.58 -24.17
CA GLY A 338 10.00 1.00 -24.64
C GLY A 338 9.09 0.56 -23.50
N LEU A 339 9.64 -0.08 -22.45
CA LEU A 339 8.89 -0.45 -21.25
C LEU A 339 8.39 0.80 -20.49
N GLY A 340 9.20 1.85 -20.41
CA GLY A 340 8.82 3.12 -19.80
C GLY A 340 7.68 3.81 -20.55
N VAL A 341 7.80 3.96 -21.87
CA VAL A 341 6.76 4.56 -22.73
C VAL A 341 5.48 3.71 -22.71
N GLY A 342 5.60 2.38 -22.84
CA GLY A 342 4.46 1.48 -22.78
C GLY A 342 3.75 1.52 -21.43
N THR A 343 4.50 1.63 -20.32
CA THR A 343 3.93 1.79 -18.98
C THR A 343 3.22 3.14 -18.86
N ALA A 344 3.82 4.23 -19.34
CA ALA A 344 3.19 5.56 -19.31
C ALA A 344 1.89 5.59 -20.13
N PHE A 345 1.90 4.98 -21.32
CA PHE A 345 0.70 4.85 -22.17
C PHE A 345 -0.39 4.04 -21.48
N ALA A 346 -0.05 2.85 -20.95
CA ALA A 346 -0.99 2.03 -20.20
C ALA A 346 -1.57 2.79 -19.00
N THR A 347 -0.72 3.51 -18.25
CA THR A 347 -1.15 4.36 -17.14
C THR A 347 -2.12 5.44 -17.58
N ALA A 348 -1.84 6.15 -18.67
CA ALA A 348 -2.76 7.16 -19.21
C ALA A 348 -4.14 6.56 -19.55
N VAL A 349 -4.17 5.42 -20.25
CA VAL A 349 -5.42 4.72 -20.59
C VAL A 349 -6.18 4.31 -19.34
N MET A 350 -5.51 3.69 -18.36
CA MET A 350 -6.14 3.25 -17.12
C MET A 350 -6.63 4.43 -16.27
N THR A 351 -5.93 5.56 -16.29
CA THR A 351 -6.34 6.79 -15.60
C THR A 351 -7.60 7.39 -16.22
N VAL A 352 -7.68 7.48 -17.55
CA VAL A 352 -8.89 7.95 -18.24
C VAL A 352 -10.06 7.01 -17.98
N ALA A 353 -9.87 5.70 -18.07
CA ALA A 353 -10.92 4.73 -17.77
C ALA A 353 -11.38 4.84 -16.31
N SER A 354 -10.44 5.04 -15.37
CA SER A 354 -10.76 5.10 -13.96
C SER A 354 -11.37 6.42 -13.52
N SER A 355 -11.06 7.55 -14.18
CA SER A 355 -11.71 8.84 -13.90
C SER A 355 -13.15 8.89 -14.36
N ALA A 356 -13.52 8.09 -15.37
CA ALA A 356 -14.90 7.98 -15.86
C ALA A 356 -15.82 7.15 -14.95
N ASN A 357 -15.28 6.40 -13.97
CA ASN A 357 -16.04 5.47 -13.12
C ASN A 357 -16.81 6.14 -11.95
N TYR A 358 -17.12 7.44 -12.05
CA TYR A 358 -17.80 8.18 -10.98
C TYR A 358 -19.02 8.97 -11.47
N PRO A 359 -19.99 8.35 -12.16
CA PRO A 359 -21.16 9.06 -12.70
C PRO A 359 -22.00 9.72 -11.60
N GLY A 360 -22.15 9.07 -10.44
CA GLY A 360 -22.85 9.65 -9.29
C GLY A 360 -22.18 10.90 -8.73
N GLY A 361 -20.84 10.91 -8.66
CA GLY A 361 -20.09 12.10 -8.25
C GLY A 361 -20.22 13.26 -9.23
N VAL A 362 -20.27 12.95 -10.53
CA VAL A 362 -20.50 13.95 -11.59
C VAL A 362 -21.91 14.51 -11.52
N ALA A 363 -22.92 13.68 -11.23
CA ALA A 363 -24.31 14.12 -11.10
C ALA A 363 -24.58 15.00 -9.87
N MET A 364 -23.70 14.97 -8.86
CA MET A 364 -23.81 15.77 -7.63
C MET A 364 -23.01 17.09 -7.67
N LYS A 365 -22.27 17.36 -8.76
CA LYS A 365 -21.65 18.67 -9.02
C LYS A 365 -22.67 19.63 -9.59
#